data_AF-A0A3P8KBL9-F1
#
_entry.id   AF-A0A3P8KBL9-F1
#
_cell.length_a   1.000
_cell.length_b   1.000
_cell.length_c   1.000
_cell.angle_alpha   90.00
_cell.angle_beta   90.00
_cell.angle_gamma   90.00
#
_symmetry.space_group_name_H-M   'P 1'
#
loop_
_entity.id
_entity.type
_entity.pdbx_description
1 polymer ?
#
loop_
_entity_poly.entity_id
_entity_poly.type
_entity_poly.pdbx_seq_one_letter_code
_entity_poly.pdbx_strand_id
1 'polypeptide(L)'
;MNSHSNNPFYYVGTHQLNAPYLVLFIFGILFILIGITSFFFYPSAKEKAQFYKEKQMEEYKKNNPKSKVTNYEATGMYLPAWERIKLFAPIFFGILLVVVGVTMIVRKTITTL
;
A
#
# COMPACT_ATOMS: atom_id res chain seq x y z
N MET A 1 -34.98 2.58 1.35
CA MET A 1 -35.35 4.01 1.39
C MET A 1 -34.48 4.70 0.34
N ASN A 2 -35.01 4.77 -0.89
CA ASN A 2 -34.25 5.17 -2.09
C ASN A 2 -34.40 6.68 -2.31
N SER A 3 -33.36 7.46 -2.02
CA SER A 3 -33.25 8.79 -2.62
C SER A 3 -32.49 8.67 -3.92
N HIS A 4 -33.21 8.62 -5.03
CA HIS A 4 -32.64 8.79 -6.36
C HIS A 4 -32.03 10.20 -6.44
N SER A 5 -30.70 10.30 -6.41
CA SER A 5 -30.02 11.49 -6.92
C SER A 5 -30.17 11.46 -8.44
N ASN A 6 -31.06 12.30 -8.98
CA ASN A 6 -31.31 12.47 -10.42
C ASN A 6 -30.12 13.17 -11.11
N ASN A 7 -28.92 12.61 -10.99
CA ASN A 7 -27.74 13.12 -11.67
C ASN A 7 -27.53 12.27 -12.94
N PRO A 8 -27.72 12.83 -14.15
CA PRO A 8 -27.68 12.08 -15.42
C PRO A 8 -26.27 11.55 -15.76
N PHE A 9 -25.25 11.91 -14.97
CA PHE A 9 -23.86 11.49 -15.11
C PHE A 9 -23.44 10.38 -14.11
N TYR A 10 -24.38 9.88 -13.30
CA TYR A 10 -24.08 8.86 -12.28
C TYR A 10 -25.03 7.67 -12.41
N TYR A 11 -24.66 6.70 -13.25
CA TYR A 11 -25.26 5.37 -13.24
C TYR A 11 -24.43 4.46 -12.36
N VAL A 12 -24.99 4.04 -11.21
CA VAL A 12 -24.38 2.99 -10.39
C VAL A 12 -24.79 1.64 -10.98
N GLY A 13 -23.90 1.02 -11.75
CA GLY A 13 -24.11 -0.28 -12.38
C GLY A 13 -23.05 -1.31 -11.97
N THR A 14 -23.43 -2.59 -11.96
CA THR A 14 -22.44 -3.68 -11.85
C THR A 14 -22.15 -4.24 -13.23
N HIS A 15 -20.90 -4.18 -13.68
CA HIS A 15 -20.48 -4.89 -14.88
C HIS A 15 -19.93 -6.27 -14.50
N GLN A 16 -20.30 -7.28 -15.29
CA GLN A 16 -19.69 -8.59 -15.19
C GLN A 16 -18.42 -8.66 -16.03
N LEU A 17 -17.38 -9.28 -15.49
CA LEU A 17 -16.15 -9.54 -16.23
C LEU A 17 -16.42 -10.60 -17.32
N ASN A 18 -16.19 -10.22 -18.57
CA ASN A 18 -16.34 -11.09 -19.75
C ASN A 18 -15.10 -11.99 -19.93
N ALA A 19 -14.87 -12.89 -18.99
CA ALA A 19 -13.82 -13.90 -19.07
C ALA A 19 -14.28 -15.23 -18.44
N PRO A 20 -13.69 -16.38 -18.82
CA PRO A 20 -14.04 -17.67 -18.25
C PRO A 20 -13.85 -17.68 -16.74
N TYR A 21 -14.82 -18.24 -16.01
CA TYR A 21 -14.80 -18.30 -14.55
C TYR A 21 -13.51 -18.94 -14.02
N LEU A 22 -13.10 -20.06 -14.61
CA LEU A 22 -11.93 -20.83 -14.17
C LEU A 22 -10.64 -19.98 -14.28
N VAL A 23 -10.51 -19.19 -15.35
CA VAL A 23 -9.36 -18.28 -15.54
C VAL A 23 -9.36 -17.20 -14.45
N LEU A 24 -10.49 -16.51 -14.26
CA LEU A 24 -10.60 -15.45 -13.25
C LEU A 24 -10.38 -15.98 -11.83
N PHE A 25 -10.82 -17.20 -11.54
CA PHE A 25 -10.65 -17.86 -10.26
C PHE A 25 -9.17 -18.17 -9.97
N ILE A 26 -8.45 -18.76 -10.93
CA ILE A 26 -7.01 -19.05 -10.79
C ILE A 26 -6.22 -17.75 -10.57
N PHE A 27 -6.44 -16.74 -11.42
CA PHE A 27 -5.76 -15.47 -11.27
C PHE A 27 -6.12 -14.77 -9.95
N GLY A 28 -7.38 -14.83 -9.54
CA GLY A 28 -7.83 -14.27 -8.27
C GLY A 28 -7.10 -14.88 -7.06
N ILE A 29 -6.98 -16.21 -7.02
CA ILE A 29 -6.21 -16.90 -5.98
C ILE A 29 -4.73 -16.50 -6.05
N LEU A 30 -4.13 -16.48 -7.24
CA LEU A 30 -2.73 -16.09 -7.43
C LEU A 30 -2.46 -14.68 -6.91
N PHE A 31 -3.33 -13.71 -7.23
CA PHE A 31 -3.23 -12.34 -6.74
C PHE A 31 -3.38 -12.23 -5.23
N ILE A 32 -4.30 -12.99 -4.62
CA ILE A 32 -4.43 -13.04 -3.16
C ILE A 32 -3.16 -13.59 -2.52
N LEU A 33 -2.61 -14.68 -3.05
CA LEU A 33 -1.38 -15.28 -2.53
C LEU A 33 -0.19 -14.31 -2.64
N ILE A 34 -0.02 -13.65 -3.79
CA ILE A 34 1.04 -12.64 -3.97
C ILE A 34 0.82 -11.44 -3.05
N GLY A 35 -0.43 -11.02 -2.87
CA GLY A 35 -0.80 -9.94 -1.97
C GLY A 35 -0.45 -10.26 -0.52
N ILE A 36 -0.79 -11.47 -0.06
CA ILE A 36 -0.44 -11.97 1.27
C ILE A 36 1.08 -12.06 1.43
N THR A 37 1.80 -12.60 0.45
CA THR A 37 3.25 -12.74 0.55
C THR A 37 3.97 -11.39 0.61
N SER A 38 3.39 -10.35 0.00
CA SER A 38 3.92 -8.98 0.06
C SER A 38 4.01 -8.44 1.49
N PHE A 39 3.12 -8.85 2.41
CA PHE A 39 3.18 -8.42 3.81
C PHE A 39 4.41 -8.97 4.55
N PHE A 40 4.96 -10.11 4.15
CA PHE A 40 6.19 -10.65 4.76
C PHE A 40 7.43 -9.80 4.45
N PHE A 41 7.38 -8.92 3.45
CA PHE A 41 8.49 -7.99 3.17
C PHE A 41 8.45 -6.73 4.05
N TYR A 42 7.34 -6.46 4.74
CA TYR A 42 7.22 -5.26 5.58
C TYR A 42 8.23 -5.19 6.73
N PRO A 43 8.50 -6.28 7.50
CA PRO A 43 9.55 -6.25 8.53
C PRO A 43 10.92 -5.85 7.97
N SER A 44 11.32 -6.41 6.83
CA SER A 44 12.60 -6.05 6.19
C SER A 44 12.62 -4.59 5.72
N ALA A 45 11.51 -4.08 5.19
CA ALA A 45 11.40 -2.67 4.82
C ALA A 45 11.49 -1.74 6.04
N LYS A 46 10.90 -2.14 7.17
CA LYS A 46 10.98 -1.43 8.45
C LYS A 46 12.40 -1.37 8.98
N GLU A 47 13.13 -2.48 8.96
CA GLU A 47 14.55 -2.52 9.36
C GLU A 47 15.40 -1.58 8.51
N LYS A 48 15.21 -1.57 7.18
CA LYS A 48 15.92 -0.65 6.28
C LYS A 48 15.65 0.82 6.60
N ALA A 49 14.41 1.16 6.91
CA ALA A 49 14.04 2.52 7.31
C ALA A 49 14.68 2.92 8.66
N GLN A 50 14.76 1.99 9.62
CA GLN A 50 15.44 2.22 10.90
C GLN A 50 16.95 2.44 10.69
N PHE A 51 17.59 1.58 9.91
CA PHE A 51 19.01 1.72 9.56
C PHE A 51 19.31 3.05 8.86
N TYR A 52 18.40 3.52 8.00
CA TYR A 52 18.54 4.84 7.37
C TYR A 52 18.48 5.97 8.41
N LYS A 53 17.56 5.91 9.37
CA LYS A 53 17.47 6.89 10.46
C LYS A 53 18.73 6.88 11.34
N GLU A 54 19.28 5.71 11.63
CA GLU A 54 20.50 5.55 12.42
C GLU A 54 21.68 6.24 11.74
N LYS A 55 21.88 6.00 10.44
CA LYS A 55 22.90 6.68 9.65
C LYS A 55 22.75 8.19 9.64
N GLN A 56 21.52 8.68 9.50
CA GLN A 56 21.26 10.12 9.60
C GLN A 56 21.60 10.68 10.98
N MET A 57 21.35 9.92 12.07
CA MET A 57 21.75 10.33 13.42
C MET A 57 23.27 10.36 13.60
N GLU A 58 24.00 9.40 13.03
CA GLU A 58 25.47 9.38 13.06
C GLU A 58 26.05 10.62 12.37
N GLU A 59 25.55 10.95 11.18
CA GLU A 59 25.94 12.16 10.45
C GLU A 59 25.56 13.44 11.20
N TYR A 60 24.35 13.48 11.77
CA TYR A 60 23.89 14.61 12.57
C TYR A 60 24.80 14.86 13.78
N LYS A 61 25.17 13.81 14.53
CA LYS A 61 26.08 13.89 15.68
C LYS A 61 27.48 14.36 15.28
N LYS A 62 27.99 13.88 14.14
CA LYS A 62 29.28 14.32 13.59
C LYS A 62 29.27 15.82 13.27
N ASN A 63 28.19 16.31 12.70
CA ASN A 63 28.05 17.73 12.34
C ASN A 63 27.69 18.62 13.54
N ASN A 64 27.14 18.05 14.61
CA ASN A 64 26.70 18.77 15.80
C ASN A 64 27.28 18.15 17.09
N PRO A 65 28.61 18.22 17.31
CA PRO A 65 29.27 17.52 18.42
C PRO A 65 28.85 18.01 19.82
N LYS A 66 28.24 19.20 19.93
CA LYS A 66 27.71 19.74 21.20
C LYS A 66 26.24 19.37 21.44
N SER A 67 25.57 18.75 20.48
CA SER A 67 24.17 18.37 20.60
C SER A 67 24.03 17.21 21.59
N LYS A 68 23.17 17.38 22.59
CA LYS A 68 22.76 16.32 23.53
C LYS A 68 21.58 15.48 22.99
N VAL A 69 21.11 15.77 21.78
CA VAL A 69 19.95 15.09 21.20
C VAL A 69 20.32 13.66 20.84
N THR A 70 19.65 12.71 21.48
CA THR A 70 19.83 11.26 21.26
C THR A 70 18.78 10.66 20.33
N ASN A 71 17.62 11.32 20.20
CA ASN A 71 16.45 10.76 19.53
C ASN A 71 16.28 11.41 18.14
N TYR A 72 16.00 10.58 17.13
CA TYR A 72 15.81 11.03 15.75
C TYR A 72 14.69 12.05 15.65
N GLU A 73 13.55 11.80 16.29
CA GLU A 73 12.37 12.64 16.25
C GLU A 73 12.61 14.04 16.86
N ALA A 74 13.54 14.14 17.81
CA ALA A 74 13.89 15.41 18.46
C ALA A 74 14.86 16.27 17.62
N THR A 75 15.44 15.73 16.55
CA THR A 75 16.33 16.50 15.64
C THR A 75 15.58 17.30 14.58
N GLY A 76 14.27 17.06 14.42
CA GLY A 76 13.48 17.61 13.31
C GLY A 76 13.82 17.01 11.94
N MET A 77 14.72 16.02 11.88
CA MET A 77 14.98 15.26 10.65
C MET A 77 13.76 14.41 10.28
N TYR A 78 13.56 14.23 8.98
CA TYR A 78 12.48 13.43 8.44
C TYR A 78 13.01 12.36 7.49
N LEU A 79 12.32 11.22 7.50
CA LEU A 79 12.60 10.17 6.53
C LEU A 79 12.17 10.70 5.15
N PRO A 80 13.06 10.73 4.14
CA PRO A 80 12.73 11.25 2.82
C PRO A 80 11.56 10.47 2.20
N ALA A 81 10.80 11.13 1.33
CA ALA A 81 9.57 10.58 0.75
C ALA A 81 9.80 9.20 0.09
N TRP A 82 10.94 9.02 -0.57
CA TRP A 82 11.30 7.76 -1.23
C TRP A 82 11.47 6.59 -0.26
N GLU A 83 12.10 6.81 0.90
CA GLU A 83 12.25 5.76 1.92
C GLU A 83 10.91 5.42 2.59
N ARG A 84 10.02 6.43 2.76
CA ARG A 84 8.64 6.17 3.21
C ARG A 84 7.87 5.34 2.19
N ILE A 85 8.00 5.62 0.89
CA ILE A 85 7.36 4.84 -0.16
C ILE A 85 7.83 3.38 -0.09
N LYS A 86 9.15 3.13 0.03
CA LYS A 86 9.67 1.75 0.18
C LYS A 86 9.11 1.04 1.41
N LEU A 87 8.94 1.76 2.52
CA LEU A 87 8.38 1.20 3.75
C LEU A 87 6.92 0.76 3.58
N PHE A 88 6.10 1.59 2.94
CA PHE A 88 4.66 1.35 2.81
C PHE A 88 4.26 0.60 1.53
N ALA A 89 5.13 0.53 0.52
CA ALA A 89 4.84 -0.14 -0.74
C ALA A 89 4.41 -1.60 -0.57
N PRO A 90 5.08 -2.45 0.25
CA PRO A 90 4.66 -3.84 0.41
C PRO A 90 3.24 -3.98 0.97
N ILE A 91 2.85 -3.10 1.90
CA ILE A 91 1.50 -3.06 2.47
C ILE A 91 0.49 -2.59 1.42
N PHE A 92 0.80 -1.48 0.74
CA PHE A 92 -0.10 -0.90 -0.27
C PHE A 92 -0.38 -1.88 -1.41
N PHE A 93 0.68 -2.46 -1.99
CA PHE A 93 0.54 -3.46 -3.04
C PHE A 93 -0.10 -4.75 -2.52
N GLY A 94 0.20 -5.17 -1.29
CA GLY A 94 -0.45 -6.31 -0.66
C GLY A 94 -1.97 -6.17 -0.60
N ILE A 95 -2.46 -5.03 -0.07
CA ILE A 95 -3.90 -4.73 -0.01
C ILE A 95 -4.50 -4.65 -1.41
N LEU A 96 -3.84 -3.91 -2.32
CA LEU A 96 -4.33 -3.71 -3.68
C LEU A 96 -4.52 -5.05 -4.40
N LEU A 97 -3.53 -5.95 -4.34
CA LEU A 97 -3.58 -7.24 -5.00
C LEU A 97 -4.65 -8.17 -4.39
N VAL A 98 -4.85 -8.12 -3.08
CA VAL A 98 -5.94 -8.87 -2.43
C VAL A 98 -7.30 -8.36 -2.90
N VAL A 99 -7.51 -7.03 -2.93
CA VAL A 99 -8.76 -6.44 -3.42
C VAL A 99 -9.01 -6.82 -4.88
N VAL A 100 -8.00 -6.70 -5.74
CA VAL A 100 -8.10 -7.12 -7.16
C VAL A 100 -8.45 -8.60 -7.24
N GLY A 101 -7.77 -9.47 -6.50
CA GLY A 101 -8.04 -10.90 -6.50
C GLY A 101 -9.47 -11.26 -6.09
N VAL A 102 -9.99 -10.60 -5.05
CA VAL A 102 -11.39 -10.75 -4.61
C VAL A 102 -12.35 -10.30 -5.70
N THR A 103 -12.12 -9.15 -6.34
CA THR A 103 -13.00 -8.66 -7.43
C THR A 103 -13.03 -9.62 -8.62
N MET A 104 -11.90 -10.26 -8.96
CA MET A 104 -11.85 -11.28 -10.02
C MET A 104 -12.67 -12.52 -9.68
N ILE A 105 -12.61 -13.00 -8.43
CA ILE A 105 -13.39 -14.16 -7.96
C ILE A 105 -14.89 -13.85 -7.94
N VAL A 106 -15.27 -12.66 -7.47
CA VAL A 106 -16.67 -12.22 -7.38
C VAL A 106 -17.26 -11.94 -8.78
N ARG A 107 -16.40 -11.67 -9.78
CA ARG A 107 -16.76 -11.38 -11.18
C ARG A 107 -17.63 -10.14 -11.40
N LYS A 108 -17.84 -9.32 -10.38
CA LYS A 108 -18.61 -8.08 -10.44
C LYS A 108 -17.72 -6.92 -10.05
N THR A 109 -17.69 -5.89 -10.89
CA THR A 109 -17.03 -4.62 -10.59
C THR A 109 -18.08 -3.50 -10.53
N ILE A 110 -17.86 -2.55 -9.61
CA ILE A 110 -18.68 -1.34 -9.54
C ILE A 110 -18.19 -0.42 -10.66
N THR A 111 -19.11 0.01 -11.52
CA THR A 111 -18.86 1.07 -12.50
C THR A 111 -19.72 2.26 -12.13
N THR A 112 -19.07 3.41 -12.08
CA THR A 112 -19.67 4.73 -12.01
C THR A 112 -19.12 5.53 -13.19
N LEU A 113 -19.77 5.38 -14.33
CA LEU A 113 -19.65 6.21 -15.52
C LEU A 113 -21.07 6.50 -16.02
#